data_AF-A0AAJ0PF25-F1
#
_entry.id   AF-A0AAJ0PF25-F1
#
_cell.length_a   1.000
_cell.length_b   1.000
_cell.length_c   1.000
_cell.angle_alpha   90.00
_cell.angle_beta   90.00
_cell.angle_gamma   90.00
#
_symmetry.space_group_name_H-M   'P 1'
#
loop_
_entity.id
_entity.type
_entity.pdbx_description
1 polymer ?
#
loop_
_entity_poly.entity_id
_entity_poly.type
_entity_poly.pdbx_seq_one_letter_code
_entity_poly.pdbx_strand_id
1 'polypeptide(L)'
;MDKWANDAKLDANALILFFTWRRSLLHATLADFLDSEYVHAITELVVRINKEHPAMNIYYFIHNSIPSKHSEILAAILRSKTPNIRFVNNNDQASFNKIFNTSQYLITDYSSVGYDFAYHKERSPIFYMPAKFISGHYTPTPLFKKIQPGVQALSLDAVMKAIKVDEHLRHNTAVKNFFAYSDNLNCARSYDALNLS
;
A
#
# COMPACT_ATOMS: atom_id res chain seq x y z
N MET A 1 -9.31 -0.74 14.99
CA MET A 1 -8.09 -0.21 14.34
C MET A 1 -7.20 0.56 15.32
N ASP A 2 -7.32 0.31 16.62
CA ASP A 2 -6.72 1.18 17.65
C ASP A 2 -5.18 1.14 17.63
N LYS A 3 -4.58 0.06 17.09
CA LYS A 3 -3.13 -0.03 16.83
C LYS A 3 -2.57 0.96 15.79
N TRP A 4 -3.44 1.57 14.98
CA TRP A 4 -3.05 2.42 13.84
C TRP A 4 -3.63 3.84 13.89
N ALA A 5 -4.47 4.14 14.90
CA ALA A 5 -4.84 5.49 15.30
C ALA A 5 -3.91 5.95 16.42
N ASN A 6 -2.76 6.50 16.05
CA ASN A 6 -1.80 7.07 16.97
C ASN A 6 -1.32 8.44 16.49
N ASP A 7 -0.94 9.31 17.42
CA ASP A 7 -0.36 10.63 17.15
C ASP A 7 1.12 10.53 16.75
N ALA A 8 1.51 9.43 16.10
CA ALA A 8 2.87 9.23 15.65
C ALA A 8 3.19 10.27 14.57
N LYS A 9 4.27 11.04 14.77
CA LYS A 9 4.71 12.02 13.78
C LYS A 9 4.95 11.33 12.45
N LEU A 10 4.24 11.79 11.42
CA LEU A 10 4.39 11.27 10.06
C LEU A 10 5.74 11.69 9.47
N ASP A 11 6.35 10.76 8.75
CA ASP A 11 7.49 10.98 7.88
C ASP A 11 6.98 11.19 6.45
N ALA A 12 7.03 12.45 6.01
CA ALA A 12 6.60 12.86 4.68
C ALA A 12 7.48 12.28 3.55
N ASN A 13 8.65 11.75 3.88
CA ASN A 13 9.53 11.07 2.93
C ASN A 13 9.46 9.55 3.06
N ALA A 14 8.46 8.99 3.73
CA ALA A 14 8.26 7.55 3.83
C ALA A 14 7.05 7.10 3.00
N LEU A 15 7.30 6.19 2.08
CA LEU A 15 6.32 5.62 1.17
C LEU A 15 6.35 4.09 1.22
N ILE A 16 5.18 3.48 1.38
CA ILE A 16 5.02 2.03 1.41
C ILE A 16 4.56 1.54 0.03
N LEU A 17 5.17 0.46 -0.46
CA LEU A 17 4.66 -0.35 -1.56
C LEU A 17 4.10 -1.65 -0.96
N PHE A 18 2.78 -1.85 -1.05
CA PHE A 18 2.15 -3.06 -0.53
C PHE A 18 1.03 -3.55 -1.44
N PHE A 19 1.37 -4.45 -2.37
CA PHE A 19 0.44 -4.98 -3.36
C PHE A 19 -0.09 -6.35 -2.95
N THR A 20 -1.32 -6.65 -3.37
CA THR A 20 -1.88 -8.01 -3.26
C THR A 20 -1.05 -9.01 -4.08
N TRP A 21 -1.05 -10.28 -3.68
CA TRP A 21 -0.36 -11.31 -4.47
C TRP A 21 -1.14 -11.70 -5.73
N ARG A 22 -0.43 -11.99 -6.82
CA ARG A 22 -1.01 -12.38 -8.11
C ARG A 22 -1.24 -13.89 -8.15
N ARG A 23 -2.50 -14.32 -8.23
CA ARG A 23 -2.85 -15.75 -8.33
C ARG A 23 -2.20 -16.43 -9.54
N SER A 24 -2.10 -15.73 -10.66
CA SER A 24 -1.41 -16.21 -11.87
C SER A 24 0.08 -16.53 -11.65
N LEU A 25 0.71 -15.96 -10.61
CA LEU A 25 2.12 -16.16 -10.30
C LEU A 25 2.37 -17.19 -9.19
N LEU A 26 1.32 -17.82 -8.64
CA LEU A 26 1.45 -18.75 -7.52
C LEU A 26 2.36 -19.96 -7.84
N HIS A 27 2.35 -20.39 -9.10
CA HIS A 27 3.14 -21.53 -9.60
C HIS A 27 4.06 -21.13 -10.76
N ALA A 28 4.30 -19.83 -10.94
CA ALA A 28 5.16 -19.34 -12.01
C ALA A 28 6.60 -19.82 -11.83
N THR A 29 7.23 -20.21 -12.93
CA THR A 29 8.69 -20.41 -12.92
C THR A 29 9.37 -19.09 -12.61
N LEU A 30 10.66 -19.13 -12.26
CA LEU A 30 11.41 -17.90 -12.05
C LEU A 30 11.44 -17.04 -13.33
N ALA A 31 11.55 -17.67 -14.50
CA ALA A 31 11.55 -16.97 -15.78
C ALA A 31 10.21 -16.24 -16.00
N ASP A 32 9.08 -16.94 -15.83
CA ASP A 32 7.74 -16.35 -15.99
C ASP A 32 7.49 -15.23 -14.97
N PHE A 33 7.98 -15.39 -13.74
CA PHE A 33 7.89 -14.35 -12.72
C PHE A 33 8.65 -13.09 -13.12
N LEU A 34 9.89 -13.25 -13.59
CA LEU A 34 10.73 -12.12 -14.02
C LEU A 34 10.15 -11.40 -15.25
N ASP A 35 9.54 -12.15 -16.16
CA ASP A 35 8.90 -11.58 -17.34
C ASP A 35 7.50 -11.01 -17.06
N SER A 36 6.96 -11.22 -15.85
CA SER A 36 5.58 -10.83 -15.54
C SER A 36 5.37 -9.31 -15.52
N GLU A 37 4.16 -8.87 -15.88
CA GLU A 37 3.71 -7.48 -15.74
C GLU A 37 3.77 -6.98 -14.28
N TYR A 38 3.75 -7.89 -13.30
CA TYR A 38 3.92 -7.54 -11.89
C TYR A 38 5.33 -6.99 -11.61
N VAL A 39 6.37 -7.72 -12.05
CA VAL A 39 7.77 -7.30 -11.84
C VAL A 39 8.07 -6.04 -12.65
N HIS A 40 7.61 -5.99 -13.91
CA HIS A 40 7.78 -4.81 -14.76
C HIS A 40 7.15 -3.55 -14.15
N ALA A 41 5.87 -3.60 -13.79
CA ALA A 41 5.16 -2.43 -13.27
C ALA A 41 5.74 -1.92 -11.94
N ILE A 42 6.15 -2.82 -11.05
CA ILE A 42 6.76 -2.43 -9.77
C ILE A 42 8.15 -1.83 -9.99
N THR A 43 8.93 -2.41 -10.91
CA THR A 43 10.27 -1.90 -11.25
C THR A 43 10.18 -0.50 -11.85
N GLU A 44 9.29 -0.29 -12.82
CA GLU A 44 9.04 1.02 -13.42
C GLU A 44 8.56 2.04 -12.38
N LEU A 45 7.66 1.62 -11.48
CA LEU A 45 7.18 2.46 -10.39
C LEU A 45 8.33 2.92 -9.48
N VAL A 46 9.19 2.00 -9.04
CA VAL A 46 10.35 2.33 -8.18
C VAL A 46 11.33 3.25 -8.92
N VAL A 47 11.63 2.98 -10.19
CA VAL A 47 12.48 3.84 -11.03
C VAL A 47 11.89 5.24 -11.12
N ARG A 48 10.58 5.35 -11.34
CA ARG A 48 9.90 6.64 -11.48
C ARG A 48 9.88 7.44 -10.17
N ILE A 49 9.57 6.78 -9.05
CA ILE A 49 9.64 7.40 -7.71
C ILE A 49 11.06 7.91 -7.45
N ASN A 50 12.09 7.08 -7.67
CA ASN A 50 13.47 7.49 -7.44
C ASN A 50 13.89 8.69 -8.30
N LYS A 51 13.40 8.78 -9.54
CA LYS A 51 13.69 9.90 -10.44
C LYS A 51 13.02 11.20 -9.98
N GLU A 52 11.74 11.15 -9.59
CA GLU A 52 10.95 12.36 -9.30
C GLU A 52 10.91 12.76 -7.82
N HIS A 53 11.27 11.82 -6.94
CA HIS A 53 11.30 11.93 -5.49
C HIS A 53 12.54 11.23 -4.91
N PRO A 54 13.76 11.67 -5.26
CA PRO A 54 15.00 10.96 -4.91
C PRO A 54 15.24 10.83 -3.39
N ALA A 55 14.65 11.71 -2.58
CA ALA A 55 14.74 11.66 -1.11
C ALA A 55 13.74 10.69 -0.46
N MET A 56 12.83 10.08 -1.23
CA MET A 56 11.80 9.19 -0.71
C MET A 56 12.40 7.86 -0.23
N ASN A 57 12.17 7.52 1.03
CA ASN A 57 12.41 6.19 1.59
C ASN A 57 11.25 5.27 1.17
N ILE A 58 11.57 4.27 0.35
CA ILE A 58 10.61 3.31 -0.17
C ILE A 58 10.65 2.05 0.70
N TYR A 59 9.52 1.67 1.26
CA TYR A 59 9.37 0.44 2.04
C TYR A 59 8.52 -0.57 1.28
N TYR A 60 9.14 -1.65 0.81
CA TYR A 60 8.44 -2.72 0.10
C TYR A 60 8.00 -3.82 1.05
N PHE A 61 6.69 -3.98 1.22
CA PHE A 61 6.10 -5.01 2.09
C PHE A 61 5.86 -6.27 1.25
N ILE A 62 6.70 -7.28 1.46
CA ILE A 62 6.65 -8.52 0.67
C ILE A 62 5.47 -9.36 1.12
N HIS A 63 4.56 -9.72 0.19
CA HIS A 63 3.48 -10.64 0.52
C HIS A 63 4.03 -12.04 0.83
N ASN A 64 3.59 -12.67 1.92
CA ASN A 64 4.12 -13.96 2.39
C ASN A 64 3.92 -15.14 1.41
N SER A 65 3.02 -14.97 0.44
CA SER A 65 2.75 -15.96 -0.62
C SER A 65 3.73 -15.91 -1.80
N ILE A 66 4.61 -14.91 -1.86
CA ILE A 66 5.67 -14.88 -2.88
C ILE A 66 6.73 -15.90 -2.47
N PRO A 67 7.12 -16.84 -3.34
CA PRO A 67 8.22 -17.76 -3.04
C PRO A 67 9.51 -16.98 -2.65
N SER A 68 10.26 -17.49 -1.68
CA SER A 68 11.45 -16.80 -1.14
C SER A 68 12.48 -16.44 -2.21
N LYS A 69 12.77 -17.36 -3.13
CA LYS A 69 13.70 -17.12 -4.24
C LYS A 69 13.23 -15.98 -5.15
N HIS A 70 11.94 -15.91 -5.43
CA HIS A 70 11.34 -14.86 -6.27
C HIS A 70 11.39 -13.51 -5.56
N SER A 71 11.12 -13.48 -4.25
CA SER A 71 11.18 -12.25 -3.45
C SER A 71 12.61 -11.72 -3.29
N GLU A 72 13.61 -12.59 -3.11
CA GLU A 72 15.03 -12.23 -3.06
C GLU A 72 15.51 -11.61 -4.37
N ILE A 73 15.14 -12.20 -5.51
CA ILE A 73 15.54 -11.69 -6.82
C ILE A 73 14.83 -10.38 -7.14
N LEU A 74 13.53 -10.27 -6.85
CA LEU A 74 12.82 -8.98 -6.95
C LEU A 74 13.51 -7.93 -6.09
N ALA A 75 13.94 -8.30 -4.87
CA ALA A 75 14.64 -7.37 -4.01
C ALA A 75 15.99 -6.92 -4.57
N ALA A 76 16.75 -7.82 -5.19
CA ALA A 76 17.98 -7.47 -5.88
C ALA A 76 17.73 -6.51 -7.06
N ILE A 77 16.69 -6.78 -7.87
CA ILE A 77 16.29 -5.93 -9.00
C ILE A 77 15.97 -4.53 -8.51
N LEU A 78 15.10 -4.38 -7.51
CA LEU A 78 14.66 -3.06 -7.06
C LEU A 78 15.77 -2.29 -6.33
N ARG A 79 16.63 -2.96 -5.56
CA ARG A 79 17.82 -2.34 -4.95
C ARG A 79 18.81 -1.82 -5.98
N SER A 80 18.90 -2.46 -7.16
CA SER A 80 19.72 -1.93 -8.26
C SER A 80 19.18 -0.62 -8.85
N LYS A 81 17.91 -0.28 -8.58
CA LYS A 81 17.26 0.93 -9.11
C LYS A 81 17.34 2.12 -8.15
N THR A 82 17.43 1.86 -6.85
CA THR A 82 17.59 2.91 -5.83
C THR A 82 18.19 2.36 -4.54
N PRO A 83 19.11 3.09 -3.90
CA PRO A 83 19.60 2.73 -2.57
C PRO A 83 18.55 2.96 -1.46
N ASN A 84 17.49 3.73 -1.74
CA ASN A 84 16.50 4.15 -0.75
C ASN A 84 15.32 3.17 -0.59
N ILE A 85 15.43 1.96 -1.14
CA ILE A 85 14.42 0.90 -0.96
C ILE A 85 14.81 -0.08 0.13
N ARG A 86 13.88 -0.35 1.04
CA ARG A 86 14.00 -1.31 2.13
C ARG A 86 12.89 -2.34 2.04
N PHE A 87 13.23 -3.61 2.22
CA PHE A 87 12.27 -4.69 2.23
C PHE A 87 11.87 -4.99 3.67
N VAL A 88 10.57 -5.01 3.93
CA VAL A 88 10.02 -5.22 5.26
C VAL A 88 9.48 -6.64 5.35
N ASN A 89 9.93 -7.36 6.38
CA ASN A 89 9.40 -8.66 6.73
C ASN A 89 8.08 -8.47 7.47
N ASN A 90 6.97 -8.96 6.89
CA ASN A 90 5.65 -8.83 7.49
C ASN A 90 5.49 -9.61 8.80
N ASN A 91 6.41 -10.54 9.11
CA ASN A 91 6.41 -11.27 10.38
C ASN A 91 7.08 -10.48 11.51
N ASP A 92 7.87 -9.44 11.21
CA ASP A 92 8.38 -8.50 12.20
C ASP A 92 7.32 -7.42 12.47
N GLN A 93 6.39 -7.73 13.37
CA GLN A 93 5.26 -6.87 13.68
C GLN A 93 5.67 -5.48 14.20
N ALA A 94 6.79 -5.39 14.95
CA ALA A 94 7.23 -4.13 15.53
C ALA A 94 7.70 -3.18 14.43
N SER A 95 8.59 -3.65 13.54
CA SER A 95 9.06 -2.85 12.40
C SER A 95 7.95 -2.55 11.41
N PHE A 96 7.10 -3.54 11.11
CA PHE A 96 5.94 -3.37 10.24
C PHE A 96 5.03 -2.26 10.76
N ASN A 97 4.58 -2.35 12.01
CA ASN A 97 3.65 -1.37 12.58
C ASN A 97 4.29 0.01 12.70
N LYS A 98 5.58 0.09 13.05
CA LYS A 98 6.30 1.37 13.09
C LYS A 98 6.28 2.04 11.72
N ILE A 99 6.72 1.34 10.68
CA ILE A 99 6.79 1.89 9.32
C ILE A 99 5.39 2.23 8.81
N PHE A 100 4.41 1.34 9.01
CA PHE A 100 3.03 1.57 8.61
C PHE A 100 2.43 2.80 9.29
N ASN A 101 2.74 3.02 10.57
CA ASN A 101 2.20 4.15 11.32
C ASN A 101 2.90 5.48 11.06
N THR A 102 4.17 5.48 10.67
CA THR A 102 4.90 6.72 10.40
C THR A 102 4.93 7.11 8.94
N SER A 103 4.58 6.22 8.00
CA SER A 103 4.63 6.57 6.57
C SER A 103 3.47 7.48 6.17
N GLN A 104 3.74 8.49 5.32
CA GLN A 104 2.71 9.37 4.79
C GLN A 104 1.97 8.73 3.60
N TYR A 105 2.69 7.97 2.76
CA TYR A 105 2.13 7.41 1.53
C TYR A 105 2.09 5.89 1.57
N LEU A 106 1.02 5.33 0.99
CA LEU A 106 0.89 3.92 0.70
C LEU A 106 0.47 3.78 -0.75
N ILE A 107 1.30 3.14 -1.58
CA ILE A 107 0.87 2.66 -2.89
C ILE A 107 0.49 1.20 -2.75
N THR A 108 -0.75 0.92 -3.10
CA THR A 108 -1.32 -0.42 -3.09
C THR A 108 -2.17 -0.62 -4.34
N ASP A 109 -2.73 -1.80 -4.53
CA ASP A 109 -3.81 -2.04 -5.50
C ASP A 109 -5.13 -2.15 -4.73
N TYR A 110 -6.06 -3.01 -5.12
CA TYR A 110 -7.40 -3.11 -4.50
C TYR A 110 -7.40 -3.66 -3.05
N SER A 111 -6.24 -3.70 -2.37
CA SER A 111 -6.07 -4.24 -1.02
C SER A 111 -6.87 -3.46 0.03
N SER A 112 -7.42 -4.19 1.00
CA SER A 112 -8.07 -3.59 2.18
C SER A 112 -7.10 -2.76 3.02
N VAL A 113 -5.79 -3.01 2.92
CA VAL A 113 -4.77 -2.25 3.68
C VAL A 113 -4.77 -0.76 3.35
N GLY A 114 -5.22 -0.38 2.14
CA GLY A 114 -5.44 1.02 1.78
C GLY A 114 -6.48 1.71 2.66
N TYR A 115 -7.52 0.99 3.06
CA TYR A 115 -8.56 1.48 3.96
C TYR A 115 -8.01 1.65 5.38
N ASP A 116 -7.32 0.62 5.88
CA ASP A 116 -6.66 0.65 7.18
C ASP A 116 -5.67 1.82 7.30
N PHE A 117 -4.91 2.07 6.23
CA PHE A 117 -3.96 3.19 6.17
C PHE A 117 -4.67 4.54 6.20
N ALA A 118 -5.81 4.66 5.51
CA ALA A 118 -6.64 5.86 5.47
C ALA A 118 -7.37 6.18 6.78
N TYR A 119 -7.35 5.27 7.75
CA TYR A 119 -7.96 5.51 9.05
C TYR A 119 -7.34 6.75 9.74
N HIS A 120 -6.07 7.04 9.45
CA HIS A 120 -5.42 8.28 9.87
C HIS A 120 -5.53 9.35 8.78
N LYS A 121 -6.15 10.49 9.11
CA LYS A 121 -6.59 11.51 8.14
C LYS A 121 -5.47 12.15 7.31
N GLU A 122 -4.27 12.21 7.85
CA GLU A 122 -3.11 12.82 7.18
C GLU A 122 -2.35 11.84 6.26
N ARG A 123 -2.77 10.57 6.21
CA ARG A 123 -2.16 9.55 5.36
C ARG A 123 -2.82 9.48 3.98
N SER A 124 -2.01 9.16 2.98
CA SER A 124 -2.40 9.17 1.57
C SER A 124 -2.23 7.79 0.93
N PRO A 125 -3.26 6.94 0.97
CA PRO A 125 -3.33 5.74 0.14
C PRO A 125 -3.54 6.09 -1.34
N ILE A 126 -2.79 5.41 -2.20
CA ILE A 126 -2.80 5.54 -3.66
C ILE A 126 -3.04 4.14 -4.23
N PHE A 127 -4.17 3.96 -4.90
CA PHE A 127 -4.57 2.71 -5.53
C PHE A 127 -4.02 2.68 -6.96
N TYR A 128 -2.81 2.14 -7.13
CA TYR A 128 -2.15 1.97 -8.43
C TYR A 128 -2.68 0.74 -9.16
N MET A 129 -3.43 0.99 -10.23
CA MET A 129 -4.22 -0.02 -10.92
C MET A 129 -4.20 0.13 -12.45
N PRO A 130 -3.02 0.20 -13.10
CA PRO A 130 -2.98 0.21 -14.56
C PRO A 130 -3.49 -1.13 -15.10
N ALA A 131 -4.19 -1.11 -16.24
CA ALA A 131 -4.94 -2.25 -16.76
C ALA A 131 -4.10 -3.54 -16.87
N LYS A 132 -2.85 -3.43 -17.34
CA LYS A 132 -1.94 -4.58 -17.46
C LYS A 132 -1.57 -5.20 -16.12
N PHE A 133 -1.34 -4.38 -15.09
CA PHE A 133 -0.93 -4.83 -13.75
C PHE A 133 -2.04 -5.55 -12.98
N ILE A 134 -3.29 -5.18 -13.27
CA ILE A 134 -4.49 -5.80 -12.67
C ILE A 134 -5.08 -6.92 -13.56
N SER A 135 -4.54 -7.13 -14.75
CA SER A 135 -4.96 -8.21 -15.65
C SER A 135 -4.74 -9.57 -14.96
N GLY A 136 -5.75 -10.44 -15.03
CA GLY A 136 -5.74 -11.72 -14.33
C GLY A 136 -5.97 -11.63 -12.81
N HIS A 137 -6.37 -10.44 -12.32
CA HIS A 137 -6.71 -10.22 -10.92
C HIS A 137 -8.21 -10.00 -10.70
N TYR A 138 -8.60 -9.86 -9.43
CA TYR A 138 -9.97 -9.50 -9.07
C TYR A 138 -10.34 -8.14 -9.66
N THR A 139 -11.50 -8.09 -10.33
CA THR A 139 -12.04 -6.84 -10.87
C THR A 139 -12.68 -6.03 -9.74
N PRO A 140 -12.30 -4.75 -9.53
CA PRO A 140 -12.92 -3.91 -8.51
C PRO A 140 -14.42 -3.76 -8.74
N THR A 141 -15.19 -3.88 -7.67
CA THR A 141 -16.64 -3.71 -7.73
C THR A 141 -17.01 -2.23 -7.85
N PRO A 142 -18.24 -1.89 -8.28
CA PRO A 142 -18.75 -0.52 -8.20
C PRO A 142 -18.70 0.05 -6.79
N LEU A 143 -18.85 -0.81 -5.76
CA LEU A 143 -18.72 -0.41 -4.36
C LEU A 143 -17.32 0.13 -4.08
N PHE A 144 -16.26 -0.57 -4.49
CA PHE A 144 -14.88 -0.10 -4.31
C PHE A 144 -14.70 1.33 -4.83
N LYS A 145 -15.17 1.63 -6.04
CA LYS A 145 -15.07 2.99 -6.61
C LYS A 145 -15.81 4.05 -5.78
N LYS A 146 -16.89 3.68 -5.10
CA LYS A 146 -17.71 4.57 -4.27
C LYS A 146 -17.05 4.86 -2.91
N ILE A 147 -16.35 3.88 -2.34
CA ILE A 147 -15.85 3.96 -0.95
C ILE A 147 -14.34 4.01 -0.83
N GLN A 148 -13.58 3.88 -1.92
CA GLN A 148 -12.12 3.89 -1.89
C GLN A 148 -11.62 5.18 -1.22
N PRO A 149 -10.88 5.09 -0.11
CA PRO A 149 -10.34 6.26 0.53
C PRO A 149 -9.00 6.55 -0.13
N GLY A 150 -8.92 7.48 -1.09
CA GLY A 150 -7.65 7.78 -1.77
C GLY A 150 -7.77 7.96 -3.27
N VAL A 151 -6.63 8.21 -3.91
CA VAL A 151 -6.54 8.39 -5.37
C VAL A 151 -6.47 7.03 -6.05
N GLN A 152 -7.32 6.80 -7.05
CA GLN A 152 -7.13 5.71 -8.01
C GLN A 152 -6.20 6.18 -9.14
N ALA A 153 -5.00 5.62 -9.19
CA ALA A 153 -3.98 5.95 -10.17
C ALA A 153 -3.91 4.87 -11.25
N LEU A 154 -4.29 5.22 -12.48
CA LEU A 154 -4.26 4.30 -13.63
C LEU A 154 -2.97 4.39 -14.46
N SER A 155 -2.04 5.27 -14.06
CA SER A 155 -0.75 5.49 -14.70
C SER A 155 0.31 5.94 -13.69
N LEU A 156 1.59 5.82 -14.07
CA LEU A 156 2.70 6.32 -13.26
C LEU A 156 2.62 7.83 -13.02
N ASP A 157 2.20 8.61 -14.02
CA ASP A 157 2.06 10.07 -13.87
C ASP A 157 0.98 10.42 -12.83
N ALA A 158 -0.12 9.66 -12.78
CA ALA A 158 -1.16 9.83 -11.76
C ALA A 158 -0.62 9.49 -10.36
N VAL A 159 0.24 8.47 -10.24
CA VAL A 159 0.92 8.15 -8.98
C VAL A 159 1.84 9.31 -8.55
N MET A 160 2.71 9.80 -9.44
CA MET A 160 3.67 10.87 -9.09
C MET A 160 2.95 12.15 -8.68
N LYS A 161 1.85 12.49 -9.37
CA LYS A 161 0.99 13.62 -8.99
C LYS A 161 0.40 13.45 -7.59
N ALA A 162 0.04 12.23 -7.20
CA ALA A 162 -0.50 11.95 -5.87
C ALA A 162 0.55 12.03 -4.74
N ILE A 163 1.85 11.87 -5.02
CA ILE A 163 2.95 11.90 -4.02
C ILE A 163 3.41 13.34 -3.66
N LYS A 164 2.71 14.40 -4.09
CA LYS A 164 3.13 15.80 -3.82
C LYS A 164 2.03 16.71 -3.32
N VAL A 165 0.80 16.22 -3.37
CA VAL A 165 -0.39 17.03 -3.17
C VAL A 165 -0.95 16.69 -1.79
N ASP A 166 -1.54 17.67 -1.12
CA ASP A 166 -2.30 17.47 0.12
C ASP A 166 -3.61 16.68 -0.14
N GLU A 167 -3.55 15.63 -0.97
CA GLU A 167 -4.67 14.74 -1.29
C GLU A 167 -5.27 14.15 -0.02
N HIS A 168 -4.47 13.96 1.05
CA HIS A 168 -4.96 13.63 2.40
C HIS A 168 -6.14 14.50 2.85
N LEU A 169 -6.18 15.77 2.45
CA LEU A 169 -7.30 16.68 2.72
C LEU A 169 -8.56 16.35 1.91
N ARG A 170 -8.42 15.81 0.69
CA ARG A 170 -9.54 15.43 -0.19
C ARG A 170 -10.15 14.07 0.17
N HIS A 171 -9.39 13.16 0.79
CA HIS A 171 -9.88 11.81 1.14
C HIS A 171 -10.90 11.81 2.29
N ASN A 172 -10.99 12.90 3.05
CA ASN A 172 -11.81 13.00 4.27
C ASN A 172 -13.28 12.59 4.04
N THR A 173 -13.83 12.81 2.84
CA THR A 173 -15.21 12.43 2.51
C THR A 173 -15.38 10.92 2.30
N ALA A 174 -14.46 10.26 1.59
CA ALA A 174 -14.54 8.81 1.37
C ALA A 174 -14.26 8.02 2.65
N VAL A 175 -13.32 8.48 3.47
CA VAL A 175 -13.04 7.95 4.81
C VAL A 175 -14.29 8.01 5.69
N LYS A 176 -15.01 9.14 5.72
CA LYS A 176 -16.28 9.29 6.45
C LYS A 176 -17.40 8.38 5.92
N ASN A 177 -17.41 8.10 4.61
CA ASN A 177 -18.40 7.21 4.01
C ASN A 177 -18.12 5.72 4.32
N PHE A 178 -16.87 5.37 4.64
CA PHE A 178 -16.48 4.00 4.95
C PHE A 178 -16.48 3.72 6.46
N PHE A 179 -15.93 4.62 7.27
CA PHE A 179 -15.80 4.43 8.71
C PHE A 179 -16.91 5.14 9.47
N ALA A 180 -17.71 4.37 10.21
CA ALA A 180 -18.70 4.92 11.14
C ALA A 180 -18.06 5.69 12.29
N TYR A 181 -16.86 5.28 12.71
CA TYR A 181 -16.09 5.88 13.81
C TYR A 181 -14.63 6.04 13.39
N SER A 182 -13.97 7.11 13.83
CA SER A 182 -12.57 7.42 13.50
C SER A 182 -11.74 7.76 14.74
N ASP A 183 -11.96 7.04 15.84
CA ASP A 183 -11.27 7.21 17.12
C ASP A 183 -10.59 5.91 17.58
N ASN A 184 -10.04 5.91 18.80
CA ASN A 184 -9.32 4.80 19.40
C ASN A 184 -10.18 3.95 20.36
N LEU A 185 -11.52 4.02 20.24
CA LEU A 185 -12.45 3.34 21.13
C LEU A 185 -13.08 2.09 20.51
N ASN A 186 -12.53 1.56 19.41
CA ASN A 186 -13.14 0.43 18.72
C ASN A 186 -13.10 -0.85 19.57
N CYS A 187 -11.99 -1.10 20.27
CA CYS A 187 -11.89 -2.26 21.17
C CYS A 187 -12.91 -2.19 22.31
N ALA A 188 -13.11 -1.01 22.91
CA ALA A 188 -14.12 -0.81 23.95
C ALA A 188 -15.54 -1.05 23.42
N ARG A 189 -15.90 -0.45 22.28
CA ARG A 189 -17.21 -0.69 21.64
C ARG A 189 -17.47 -2.15 21.35
N SER A 190 -16.48 -2.87 20.83
CA SER A 190 -16.60 -4.30 20.54
C SER A 190 -16.77 -5.12 21.82
N TYR A 191 -16.04 -4.79 22.89
CA TYR A 191 -16.19 -5.43 24.19
C TYR A 191 -17.58 -5.20 24.78
N ASP A 192 -18.06 -3.96 24.77
CA ASP A 192 -19.37 -3.61 25.29
C ASP A 192 -20.48 -4.33 24.51
N ALA A 193 -20.39 -4.38 23.17
CA ALA A 193 -21.38 -5.07 22.34
C ALA A 193 -21.46 -6.59 22.58
N LEU A 194 -20.34 -7.23 22.94
CA LEU A 194 -20.28 -8.67 23.23
C LEU A 194 -20.76 -9.03 24.64
N ASN A 195 -20.71 -8.08 25.59
CA ASN A 195 -21.12 -8.31 26.99
C ASN A 195 -22.52 -7.77 27.30
N LEU A 196 -23.15 -7.05 26.36
CA LEU A 196 -24.53 -6.59 26.43
C LEU A 196 -25.51 -7.51 25.65
N SER A 197 -25.01 -8.59 25.04
CA SER A 197 -25.77 -9.66 24.39
C SER A 197 -25.87 -10.90 25.27
#